data_AF-A0A969FA71-F1
#
_entry.id   AF-A0A969FA71-F1
#
_cell.length_a   1.000
_cell.length_b   1.000
_cell.length_c   1.000
_cell.angle_alpha   90.00
_cell.angle_beta   90.00
_cell.angle_gamma   90.00
#
_symmetry.space_group_name_H-M   'P 1'
#
loop_
_entity.id
_entity.type
_entity.pdbx_description
1 polymer ?
#
loop_
_entity_poly.entity_id
_entity_poly.type
_entity_poly.pdbx_seq_one_letter_code
_entity_poly.pdbx_strand_id
1 'polypeptide(L)'
;MTVYLDLDGNIGNAPDNNSYRFVAQLNNPPQDRTNHQVAYRGNGSGWTQASVSFESLAGWVGTNVNNNNGEDRGWQMNIEIPFSSLGLSGRPADGVVWGLGTAVHDRDSANGSPAIPNQVWPETMNSTQPTSWGQLHFGLPGYSSPAAPQGTTTIKHGQNGAVVTDAQVGGYFDCGEPYNPNFFNGWGDANYYNRGNRDQVNVQNQANLGDWPCFSKTYISFPLSQIPANKQIISAELTLNHFGNSNPAQAMDSLIHVLTVGESWTEQTITWNNAPLALENQSVTRVAPLPSFPGWPGVPRHWDVSRAVAQAYATGQPLRLALYSTDFAMHSGKYFYSSDADSAGRPTLVVTWGQ
;
A
#
# COMPACT_ATOMS: atom_id res chain seq x y z
N MET A 1 -12.04 12.54 -8.66
CA MET A 1 -11.52 12.09 -7.36
C MET A 1 -11.93 13.08 -6.28
N THR A 2 -12.24 12.61 -5.08
CA THR A 2 -12.43 13.45 -3.89
C THR A 2 -11.51 12.99 -2.77
N VAL A 3 -10.89 13.94 -2.07
CA VAL A 3 -10.11 13.72 -0.85
C VAL A 3 -10.81 14.41 0.31
N TYR A 4 -10.94 13.70 1.43
CA TYR A 4 -11.50 14.18 2.68
C TYR A 4 -10.40 14.17 3.73
N LEU A 5 -10.24 15.29 4.45
CA LEU A 5 -9.29 15.42 5.54
C LEU A 5 -10.01 15.93 6.78
N ASP A 6 -9.65 15.42 7.95
CA ASP A 6 -10.04 15.99 9.23
C ASP A 6 -8.77 16.20 10.07
N LEU A 7 -8.48 17.44 10.42
CA LEU A 7 -7.22 17.76 11.11
C LEU A 7 -7.17 17.26 12.56
N ASP A 8 -8.32 16.89 13.15
CA ASP A 8 -8.41 16.39 14.52
C ASP A 8 -8.42 14.85 14.62
N GLY A 9 -8.32 14.16 13.48
CA GLY A 9 -8.36 12.70 13.40
C GLY A 9 -9.67 12.17 12.82
N ASN A 10 -9.84 10.85 12.81
CA ASN A 10 -11.10 10.21 12.40
C ASN A 10 -12.13 10.23 13.54
N ILE A 11 -12.56 11.43 13.94
CA ILE A 11 -13.49 11.66 15.06
C ILE A 11 -14.69 12.49 14.62
N GLY A 12 -15.77 12.49 15.41
CA GLY A 12 -16.98 13.24 15.09
C GLY A 12 -17.96 12.53 14.13
N ASN A 13 -19.25 12.83 14.31
CA ASN A 13 -20.36 12.25 13.53
C ASN A 13 -20.87 13.18 12.42
N ALA A 14 -20.21 14.32 12.23
CA ALA A 14 -20.48 15.29 11.18
C ALA A 14 -19.18 16.07 10.89
N PRO A 15 -18.93 16.48 9.63
CA PRO A 15 -17.76 17.30 9.31
C PRO A 15 -17.91 18.69 9.93
N ASP A 16 -16.85 19.18 10.57
CA ASP A 16 -16.80 20.45 11.27
C ASP A 16 -15.80 21.43 10.64
N ASN A 17 -15.43 22.50 11.35
CA ASN A 17 -14.51 23.51 10.84
C ASN A 17 -13.08 22.98 10.61
N ASN A 18 -12.71 21.80 11.11
CA ASN A 18 -11.42 21.16 10.88
C ASN A 18 -11.51 20.05 9.81
N SER A 19 -12.71 19.78 9.28
CA SER A 19 -12.91 18.88 8.15
C SER A 19 -12.88 19.63 6.81
N TYR A 20 -12.19 19.04 5.84
CA TYR A 20 -12.01 19.54 4.47
C TYR A 20 -12.42 18.48 3.46
N ARG A 21 -12.95 18.93 2.32
CA ARG A 21 -13.26 18.08 1.17
C ARG A 21 -12.77 18.76 -0.10
N PHE A 22 -11.91 18.09 -0.83
CA PHE A 22 -11.31 18.54 -2.09
C PHE A 22 -11.83 17.67 -3.22
N VAL A 23 -12.55 18.27 -4.17
CA VAL A 23 -13.09 17.56 -5.33
C VAL A 23 -12.33 18.00 -6.57
N ALA A 24 -11.80 17.05 -7.32
CA ALA A 24 -11.14 17.27 -8.60
C ALA A 24 -11.76 16.37 -9.68
N GLN A 25 -12.06 16.97 -10.82
CA GLN A 25 -12.62 16.31 -11.99
C GLN A 25 -11.55 16.16 -13.08
N LEU A 26 -11.61 15.06 -13.83
CA LEU A 26 -10.83 14.88 -15.05
C LEU A 26 -11.03 16.07 -16.00
N ASN A 27 -9.93 16.76 -16.32
CA ASN A 27 -9.83 17.75 -17.39
C ASN A 27 -8.80 17.25 -18.44
N ASN A 28 -8.67 17.94 -19.56
CA ASN A 28 -7.67 17.59 -20.60
C ASN A 28 -6.50 18.59 -20.60
N PRO A 29 -5.44 18.39 -19.79
CA PRO A 29 -4.29 19.29 -19.78
C PRO A 29 -3.76 19.58 -21.20
N PRO A 30 -3.39 20.85 -21.50
CA PRO A 30 -3.19 21.97 -20.58
C PRO A 30 -4.45 22.81 -20.29
N GLN A 31 -5.66 22.27 -20.46
CA GLN A 31 -6.91 22.97 -20.12
C GLN A 31 -6.91 23.53 -18.69
N ASP A 32 -7.43 24.74 -18.52
CA ASP A 32 -7.62 25.38 -17.22
C ASP A 32 -8.50 24.53 -16.28
N ARG A 33 -7.95 24.24 -15.09
CA ARG A 33 -8.58 23.43 -14.05
C ARG A 33 -9.54 24.22 -13.16
N THR A 34 -9.65 25.54 -13.31
CA THR A 34 -10.47 26.41 -12.43
C THR A 34 -11.91 25.92 -12.29
N ASN A 35 -12.51 25.42 -13.37
CA ASN A 35 -13.87 24.87 -13.37
C ASN A 35 -13.96 23.36 -13.09
N HIS A 36 -12.83 22.71 -12.80
CA HIS A 36 -12.69 21.27 -12.60
C HIS A 36 -12.21 20.93 -11.18
N GLN A 37 -12.15 21.91 -10.29
CA GLN A 37 -11.77 21.69 -8.90
C GLN A 37 -12.59 22.59 -7.96
N VAL A 38 -12.95 22.07 -6.80
CA VAL A 38 -13.68 22.82 -5.77
C VAL A 38 -13.35 22.28 -4.38
N ALA A 39 -13.24 23.17 -3.41
CA ALA A 39 -13.01 22.83 -2.00
C ALA A 39 -14.24 23.15 -1.15
N TYR A 40 -14.42 22.37 -0.10
CA TYR A 40 -15.45 22.54 0.91
C TYR A 40 -14.83 22.43 2.31
N ARG A 41 -15.49 23.08 3.27
CA ARG A 41 -15.22 22.98 4.70
C ARG A 41 -16.45 22.45 5.40
N GLY A 42 -16.27 21.65 6.46
CA GLY A 42 -17.38 21.19 7.27
C GLY A 42 -18.03 22.34 8.03
N ASN A 43 -19.30 22.16 8.40
CA ASN A 43 -20.11 23.18 9.08
C ASN A 43 -20.87 22.65 10.31
N GLY A 44 -20.52 21.44 10.78
CA GLY A 44 -21.16 20.74 11.89
C GLY A 44 -22.36 19.88 11.50
N SER A 45 -22.81 19.94 10.23
CA SER A 45 -23.90 19.12 9.71
C SER A 45 -23.65 18.55 8.31
N GLY A 46 -22.68 19.12 7.59
CA GLY A 46 -22.38 18.80 6.20
C GLY A 46 -21.30 19.73 5.65
N TRP A 47 -21.34 19.95 4.34
CA TRP A 47 -20.28 20.65 3.61
C TRP A 47 -20.75 22.00 3.09
N THR A 48 -19.93 23.03 3.28
CA THR A 48 -20.12 24.35 2.65
C THR A 48 -18.91 24.66 1.78
N GLN A 49 -19.15 25.15 0.56
CA GLN A 49 -18.06 25.52 -0.35
C GLN A 49 -17.17 26.57 0.31
N ALA A 50 -15.85 26.39 0.19
CA ALA A 50 -14.87 27.24 0.84
C ALA A 50 -13.74 27.60 -0.14
N SER A 51 -13.15 28.78 0.05
CA SER A 51 -11.98 29.22 -0.71
C SER A 51 -10.69 28.68 -0.10
N VAL A 52 -10.51 27.36 -0.16
CA VAL A 52 -9.28 26.68 0.27
C VAL A 52 -8.46 26.35 -0.97
N SER A 53 -7.21 26.83 -1.02
CA SER A 53 -6.33 26.62 -2.17
C SER A 53 -5.80 25.20 -2.23
N PHE A 54 -5.91 24.58 -3.40
CA PHE A 54 -5.28 23.31 -3.73
C PHE A 54 -5.13 23.22 -5.25
N GLU A 55 -4.31 22.26 -5.67
CA GLU A 55 -4.00 22.03 -7.07
C GLU A 55 -4.44 20.62 -7.48
N SER A 56 -5.08 20.51 -8.63
CA SER A 56 -5.31 19.23 -9.29
C SER A 56 -4.52 19.11 -10.59
N LEU A 57 -4.08 17.89 -10.89
CA LEU A 57 -3.49 17.51 -12.17
C LEU A 57 -4.06 16.17 -12.61
N ALA A 58 -4.87 16.20 -13.66
CA ALA A 58 -5.37 14.99 -14.29
C ALA A 58 -4.31 14.36 -15.20
N GLY A 59 -4.29 13.04 -15.26
CA GLY A 59 -3.58 12.26 -16.26
C GLY A 59 -4.49 11.17 -16.80
N TRP A 60 -4.29 10.77 -18.05
CA TRP A 60 -5.04 9.68 -18.68
C TRP A 60 -4.16 8.97 -19.69
N VAL A 61 -4.46 7.70 -19.94
CA VAL A 61 -3.80 6.93 -20.99
C VAL A 61 -4.85 6.37 -21.92
N GLY A 62 -4.76 6.71 -23.20
CA GLY A 62 -5.70 6.27 -24.22
C GLY A 62 -5.45 6.96 -25.55
N THR A 63 -6.39 6.83 -26.48
CA THR A 63 -6.28 7.46 -27.79
C THR A 63 -6.67 8.94 -27.74
N ASN A 64 -7.75 9.27 -27.04
CA ASN A 64 -8.20 10.63 -26.75
C ASN A 64 -9.00 10.61 -25.44
N VAL A 65 -8.97 11.71 -24.68
CA VAL A 65 -9.79 11.84 -23.47
C VAL A 65 -11.28 11.65 -23.79
N ASN A 66 -11.99 10.84 -22.99
CA ASN A 66 -13.44 10.59 -23.11
C ASN A 66 -13.90 10.25 -24.54
N ASN A 67 -13.13 9.40 -25.26
CA ASN A 67 -13.45 8.99 -26.62
C ASN A 67 -13.54 7.47 -26.75
N ASN A 68 -14.75 6.97 -26.97
CA ASN A 68 -15.02 5.53 -27.05
C ASN A 68 -14.58 4.87 -28.38
N ASN A 69 -13.89 5.60 -29.28
CA ASN A 69 -13.46 5.09 -30.59
C ASN A 69 -12.02 4.57 -30.61
N GLY A 70 -11.45 4.23 -29.46
CA GLY A 70 -10.08 3.74 -29.33
C GLY A 70 -9.84 2.97 -28.04
N GLU A 71 -8.57 2.64 -27.81
CA GLU A 71 -8.15 2.03 -26.55
C GLU A 71 -8.00 3.11 -25.47
N ASP A 72 -8.68 2.90 -24.34
CA ASP A 72 -8.59 3.72 -23.13
C ASP A 72 -8.13 2.82 -21.97
N ARG A 73 -7.03 3.21 -21.32
CA ARG A 73 -6.37 2.42 -20.25
C ARG A 73 -6.51 3.07 -18.86
N GLY A 74 -7.37 4.07 -18.74
CA GLY A 74 -7.76 4.69 -17.48
C GLY A 74 -7.22 6.11 -17.27
N TRP A 75 -7.50 6.64 -16.08
CA TRP A 75 -7.12 7.99 -15.67
C TRP A 75 -6.62 8.00 -14.23
N GLN A 76 -5.83 9.03 -13.92
CA GLN A 76 -5.32 9.32 -12.59
C GLN A 76 -5.56 10.79 -12.25
N MET A 77 -5.56 11.10 -10.96
CA MET A 77 -5.64 12.46 -10.47
C MET A 77 -4.64 12.66 -9.35
N ASN A 78 -3.79 13.67 -9.50
CA ASN A 78 -2.94 14.15 -8.44
C ASN A 78 -3.62 15.36 -7.80
N ILE A 79 -3.69 15.38 -6.47
CA ILE A 79 -4.22 16.48 -5.68
C ILE A 79 -3.10 16.94 -4.74
N GLU A 80 -2.68 18.19 -4.87
CA GLU A 80 -1.67 18.81 -4.01
C GLU A 80 -2.33 19.87 -3.13
N ILE A 81 -2.23 19.67 -1.81
CA ILE A 81 -2.85 20.53 -0.79
C ILE A 81 -1.72 21.15 0.04
N PRO A 82 -1.41 22.45 -0.13
CA PRO A 82 -0.41 23.11 0.69
C PRO A 82 -0.82 23.13 2.16
N PHE A 83 0.10 22.82 3.09
CA PHE A 83 -0.18 22.93 4.54
C PHE A 83 -0.68 24.32 4.93
N SER A 84 -0.17 25.37 4.28
CA SER A 84 -0.61 26.74 4.49
C SER A 84 -2.07 27.00 4.11
N SER A 85 -2.63 26.25 3.15
CA SER A 85 -4.05 26.39 2.80
C SER A 85 -4.98 25.80 3.86
N LEU A 86 -4.45 24.87 4.68
CA LEU A 86 -5.12 24.31 5.86
C LEU A 86 -4.89 25.15 7.13
N GLY A 87 -4.22 26.31 7.01
CA GLY A 87 -3.90 27.19 8.14
C GLY A 87 -2.66 26.76 8.94
N LEU A 88 -1.85 25.84 8.41
CA LEU A 88 -0.66 25.32 9.09
C LEU A 88 0.62 26.02 8.58
N SER A 89 1.58 26.24 9.48
CA SER A 89 2.88 26.83 9.11
C SER A 89 3.83 25.85 8.40
N GLY A 90 3.50 24.56 8.39
CA GLY A 90 4.29 23.51 7.77
C GLY A 90 3.70 22.12 8.03
N ARG A 91 4.48 21.09 7.67
CA ARG A 91 4.14 19.69 7.93
C ARG A 91 3.91 19.47 9.44
N PRO A 92 2.83 18.78 9.85
CA PRO A 92 2.65 18.37 11.24
C PRO A 92 3.84 17.57 11.80
N ALA A 93 4.02 17.62 13.12
CA ALA A 93 5.02 16.82 13.79
C ALA A 93 4.71 15.32 13.66
N ASP A 94 5.75 14.49 13.76
CA ASP A 94 5.57 13.05 13.77
C ASP A 94 4.68 12.64 14.97
N GLY A 95 3.76 11.70 14.75
CA GLY A 95 2.76 11.29 15.74
C GLY A 95 1.40 12.00 15.64
N VAL A 96 1.30 13.09 14.88
CA VAL A 96 0.00 13.71 14.58
C VAL A 96 -0.82 12.80 13.67
N VAL A 97 -2.12 12.71 13.94
CA VAL A 97 -3.06 11.88 13.17
C VAL A 97 -4.19 12.76 12.63
N TRP A 98 -4.47 12.62 11.33
CA TRP A 98 -5.63 13.19 10.67
C TRP A 98 -6.61 12.10 10.26
N GLY A 99 -7.89 12.45 10.13
CA GLY A 99 -8.86 11.67 9.38
C GLY A 99 -8.54 11.79 7.89
N LEU A 100 -8.55 10.67 7.17
CA LEU A 100 -8.38 10.63 5.73
C LEU A 100 -9.42 9.71 5.12
N GLY A 101 -10.08 10.18 4.08
CA GLY A 101 -10.74 9.28 3.15
C GLY A 101 -10.69 9.78 1.73
N THR A 102 -10.96 8.88 0.80
CA THR A 102 -10.89 9.18 -0.62
C THR A 102 -12.06 8.55 -1.35
N ALA A 103 -12.48 9.18 -2.44
CA ALA A 103 -13.46 8.64 -3.35
C ALA A 103 -12.97 8.77 -4.80
N VAL A 104 -13.02 7.67 -5.54
CA VAL A 104 -12.86 7.65 -6.99
C VAL A 104 -14.25 7.68 -7.60
N HIS A 105 -14.45 8.61 -8.53
CA HIS A 105 -15.72 8.83 -9.22
C HIS A 105 -15.53 8.37 -10.65
N ASP A 106 -16.35 7.42 -11.07
CA ASP A 106 -16.34 6.91 -12.43
C ASP A 106 -17.68 7.20 -13.11
N ARG A 107 -17.62 7.58 -14.38
CA ARG A 107 -18.78 8.02 -15.15
C ARG A 107 -18.52 7.84 -16.65
N ASP A 108 -19.13 6.79 -17.20
CA ASP A 108 -19.02 6.45 -18.61
C ASP A 108 -19.98 7.23 -19.53
N SER A 109 -20.92 7.99 -18.95
CA SER A 109 -21.95 8.67 -19.74
C SER A 109 -22.42 10.00 -19.18
N ALA A 110 -22.73 10.93 -20.08
CA ALA A 110 -23.24 12.25 -19.74
C ALA A 110 -24.65 12.21 -19.11
N ASN A 111 -25.42 11.13 -19.27
CA ASN A 111 -26.68 10.94 -18.57
C ASN A 111 -26.52 10.21 -17.22
N GLY A 112 -25.31 9.72 -16.90
CA GLY A 112 -25.03 8.97 -15.66
C GLY A 112 -25.64 7.57 -15.65
N SER A 113 -25.95 7.01 -16.82
CA SER A 113 -26.48 5.66 -16.98
C SER A 113 -25.52 4.78 -17.81
N PRO A 114 -25.19 3.56 -17.34
CA PRO A 114 -25.51 3.04 -16.01
C PRO A 114 -24.82 3.85 -14.91
N ALA A 115 -25.45 3.91 -13.73
CA ALA A 115 -24.83 4.55 -12.57
C ALA A 115 -23.69 3.65 -12.08
N ILE A 116 -22.48 4.18 -12.03
CA ILE A 116 -21.31 3.49 -11.48
C ILE A 116 -21.13 3.98 -10.04
N PRO A 117 -21.17 3.07 -9.03
CA PRO A 117 -20.93 3.46 -7.65
C PRO A 117 -19.52 4.03 -7.47
N ASN A 118 -19.42 5.08 -6.66
CA ASN A 118 -18.11 5.58 -6.25
C ASN A 118 -17.36 4.49 -5.49
N GLN A 119 -16.08 4.33 -5.79
CA GLN A 119 -15.18 3.53 -4.96
C GLN A 119 -14.62 4.42 -3.87
N VAL A 120 -14.63 3.94 -2.62
CA VAL A 120 -14.22 4.74 -1.45
C VAL A 120 -13.17 4.00 -0.63
N TRP A 121 -12.30 4.78 0.00
CA TRP A 121 -11.40 4.29 1.04
C TRP A 121 -11.51 5.16 2.30
N PRO A 122 -11.62 4.56 3.50
CA PRO A 122 -11.86 3.13 3.73
C PRO A 122 -13.16 2.63 3.08
N GLU A 123 -13.31 1.32 2.90
CA GLU A 123 -14.47 0.72 2.20
C GLU A 123 -15.81 1.01 2.90
N THR A 124 -15.79 1.26 4.21
CA THR A 124 -16.95 1.61 5.05
C THR A 124 -17.14 3.11 5.22
N MET A 125 -16.34 3.93 4.52
CA MET A 125 -16.35 5.38 4.68
C MET A 125 -17.70 5.99 4.35
N ASN A 126 -18.18 6.85 5.25
CA ASN A 126 -19.25 7.81 5.01
C ASN A 126 -18.67 9.22 4.95
N SER A 127 -18.85 9.89 3.80
CA SER A 127 -18.35 11.24 3.53
C SER A 127 -18.83 12.35 4.48
N THR A 128 -19.87 12.09 5.28
CA THR A 128 -20.40 13.04 6.28
C THR A 128 -20.19 12.57 7.72
N GLN A 129 -19.40 11.53 7.97
CA GLN A 129 -19.10 11.03 9.31
C GLN A 129 -17.61 10.75 9.44
N PRO A 130 -16.80 11.73 9.90
CA PRO A 130 -15.35 11.54 9.94
C PRO A 130 -14.88 10.39 10.86
N THR A 131 -15.68 9.93 11.82
CA THR A 131 -15.46 8.66 12.55
C THR A 131 -15.32 7.42 11.68
N SER A 132 -15.90 7.43 10.47
CA SER A 132 -15.80 6.33 9.51
C SER A 132 -14.57 6.39 8.60
N TRP A 133 -13.77 7.46 8.70
CA TRP A 133 -12.61 7.67 7.85
C TRP A 133 -11.39 6.90 8.35
N GLY A 134 -10.41 6.73 7.47
CA GLY A 134 -9.12 6.15 7.81
C GLY A 134 -8.26 7.16 8.56
N GLN A 135 -7.08 6.73 8.97
CA GLN A 135 -6.12 7.57 9.67
C GLN A 135 -4.91 7.86 8.77
N LEU A 136 -4.56 9.14 8.64
CA LEU A 136 -3.30 9.60 8.09
C LEU A 136 -2.37 9.94 9.27
N HIS A 137 -1.35 9.12 9.48
CA HIS A 137 -0.35 9.34 10.50
C HIS A 137 0.89 10.04 9.91
N PHE A 138 1.37 11.10 10.56
CA PHE A 138 2.61 11.77 10.15
C PHE A 138 3.81 11.06 10.77
N GLY A 139 4.73 10.59 9.92
CA GLY A 139 5.88 9.79 10.34
C GLY A 139 5.54 8.29 10.47
N LEU A 140 6.54 7.48 10.77
CA LEU A 140 6.35 6.06 11.09
C LEU A 140 6.02 5.90 12.58
N PRO A 141 5.23 4.88 12.97
CA PRO A 141 4.95 4.65 14.37
C PRO A 141 6.21 4.19 15.10
N GLY A 142 6.58 4.89 16.17
CA GLY A 142 7.73 4.54 17.00
C GLY A 142 7.47 3.28 17.85
N TYR A 143 8.54 2.58 18.21
CA TYR A 143 8.49 1.47 19.15
C TYR A 143 9.74 1.44 20.03
N SER A 144 9.52 1.27 21.33
CA SER A 144 10.58 1.05 22.30
C SER A 144 10.06 0.16 23.41
N SER A 145 10.88 -0.79 23.84
CA SER A 145 10.59 -1.66 24.98
C SER A 145 11.55 -1.33 26.12
N PRO A 146 11.07 -1.20 27.37
CA PRO A 146 11.95 -0.99 28.53
C PRO A 146 12.62 -2.29 29.02
N ALA A 147 12.25 -3.46 28.48
CA ALA A 147 12.76 -4.75 28.93
C ALA A 147 14.26 -4.93 28.65
N ALA A 148 14.93 -5.65 29.54
CA ALA A 148 16.31 -6.08 29.33
C ALA A 148 16.35 -7.32 28.40
N PRO A 149 17.25 -7.38 27.40
CA PRO A 149 17.37 -8.55 26.53
C PRO A 149 17.68 -9.83 27.29
N GLN A 150 16.93 -10.89 26.99
CA GLN A 150 17.12 -12.22 27.57
C GLN A 150 17.41 -13.29 26.50
N GLY A 151 16.91 -13.11 25.28
CA GLY A 151 17.16 -14.06 24.20
C GLY A 151 16.66 -13.59 22.85
N THR A 152 16.92 -14.42 21.84
CA THR A 152 16.54 -14.19 20.46
C THR A 152 15.89 -15.45 19.89
N THR A 153 14.85 -15.26 19.09
CA THR A 153 14.19 -16.30 18.30
C THR A 153 14.32 -15.97 16.82
N THR A 154 14.79 -16.90 16.01
CA THR A 154 14.81 -16.80 14.54
C THR A 154 13.72 -17.71 13.97
N ILE A 155 12.82 -17.12 13.18
CA ILE A 155 11.68 -17.80 12.56
C ILE A 155 11.88 -17.79 11.04
N LYS A 156 11.84 -18.98 10.43
CA LYS A 156 12.04 -19.22 9.00
C LYS A 156 11.22 -20.43 8.58
N HIS A 157 10.65 -20.45 7.37
CA HIS A 157 9.86 -21.59 6.90
C HIS A 157 10.67 -22.91 7.01
N GLY A 158 10.06 -23.96 7.56
CA GLY A 158 10.65 -25.27 7.79
C GLY A 158 11.62 -25.36 8.97
N GLN A 159 12.06 -24.24 9.55
CA GLN A 159 12.97 -24.24 10.70
C GLN A 159 12.18 -24.45 12.00
N ASN A 160 12.55 -25.46 12.78
CA ASN A 160 11.89 -25.82 14.04
C ASN A 160 10.36 -25.96 13.90
N GLY A 161 9.90 -26.47 12.74
CA GLY A 161 8.47 -26.64 12.44
C GLY A 161 7.69 -25.37 12.14
N ALA A 162 8.34 -24.20 11.96
CA ALA A 162 7.64 -22.99 11.52
C ALA A 162 7.09 -23.16 10.11
N VAL A 163 5.80 -22.84 9.94
CA VAL A 163 5.15 -22.70 8.65
C VAL A 163 4.97 -21.21 8.39
N VAL A 164 5.92 -20.61 7.66
CA VAL A 164 5.78 -19.26 7.12
C VAL A 164 5.12 -19.40 5.75
N THR A 165 4.03 -18.68 5.52
CA THR A 165 3.34 -18.65 4.22
C THR A 165 3.57 -17.30 3.58
N ASP A 166 3.72 -17.26 2.27
CA ASP A 166 3.73 -16.02 1.50
C ASP A 166 3.01 -16.18 0.16
N ALA A 167 2.54 -15.07 -0.37
CA ALA A 167 1.89 -15.04 -1.67
C ALA A 167 2.12 -13.68 -2.31
N GLN A 168 2.28 -13.66 -3.62
CA GLN A 168 2.23 -12.41 -4.39
C GLN A 168 0.87 -12.27 -5.07
N VAL A 169 0.40 -11.05 -5.19
CA VAL A 169 -0.84 -10.69 -5.90
C VAL A 169 -0.58 -9.56 -6.87
N GLY A 170 -1.43 -9.46 -7.90
CA GLY A 170 -1.32 -8.46 -8.95
C GLY A 170 -0.69 -9.03 -10.22
N GLY A 171 0.16 -8.25 -10.89
CA GLY A 171 0.71 -8.54 -12.21
C GLY A 171 1.91 -9.48 -12.25
N TYR A 172 2.32 -10.08 -11.13
CA TYR A 172 3.46 -11.00 -11.08
C TYR A 172 4.75 -10.39 -11.66
N PHE A 173 5.65 -11.20 -12.21
CA PHE A 173 6.89 -10.76 -12.85
C PHE A 173 6.74 -10.33 -14.31
N ASP A 174 5.57 -10.58 -14.93
CA ASP A 174 5.28 -10.37 -16.35
C ASP A 174 4.23 -9.27 -16.58
N CYS A 175 3.90 -8.51 -15.53
CA CYS A 175 2.89 -7.45 -15.56
C CYS A 175 1.55 -7.93 -16.13
N GLY A 176 1.10 -9.14 -15.77
CA GLY A 176 -0.20 -9.67 -16.19
C GLY A 176 -0.31 -9.96 -17.68
N GLU A 177 0.81 -10.16 -18.38
CA GLU A 177 0.88 -10.50 -19.81
C GLU A 177 -0.16 -11.56 -20.26
N PRO A 178 -0.45 -12.63 -19.50
CA PRO A 178 -1.44 -13.63 -19.90
C PRO A 178 -2.87 -13.10 -20.10
N TYR A 179 -3.16 -11.88 -19.62
CA TYR A 179 -4.47 -11.23 -19.72
C TYR A 179 -4.53 -10.17 -20.83
N ASN A 180 -3.47 -10.00 -21.63
CA ASN A 180 -3.43 -9.13 -22.80
C ASN A 180 -4.49 -9.55 -23.84
N PRO A 181 -5.23 -8.61 -24.47
CA PRO A 181 -5.21 -7.15 -24.27
C PRO A 181 -6.12 -6.63 -23.16
N ASN A 182 -7.01 -7.47 -22.65
CA ASN A 182 -8.03 -7.07 -21.67
C ASN A 182 -7.56 -7.32 -20.23
N PHE A 183 -6.43 -6.73 -19.87
CA PHE A 183 -5.74 -6.98 -18.60
C PHE A 183 -6.69 -6.94 -17.39
N PHE A 184 -7.48 -5.86 -17.27
CA PHE A 184 -8.35 -5.56 -16.13
C PHE A 184 -9.50 -6.56 -15.91
N ASN A 185 -9.81 -7.41 -16.90
CA ASN A 185 -10.84 -8.45 -16.76
C ASN A 185 -10.34 -9.75 -16.12
N GLY A 186 -9.05 -9.88 -15.80
CA GLY A 186 -8.56 -11.12 -15.20
C GLY A 186 -7.31 -11.01 -14.33
N TRP A 187 -6.44 -10.01 -14.53
CA TRP A 187 -5.21 -9.92 -13.73
C TRP A 187 -5.49 -9.73 -12.23
N GLY A 188 -6.58 -9.03 -11.87
CA GLY A 188 -6.96 -8.77 -10.48
C GLY A 188 -7.42 -10.04 -9.74
N ASP A 189 -7.92 -11.02 -10.48
CA ASP A 189 -8.38 -12.31 -9.98
C ASP A 189 -7.32 -13.42 -10.15
N ALA A 190 -6.14 -13.07 -10.66
CA ALA A 190 -5.03 -13.99 -10.81
C ALA A 190 -4.56 -14.49 -9.43
N ASN A 191 -4.36 -15.80 -9.34
CA ASN A 191 -3.69 -16.47 -8.22
C ASN A 191 -2.48 -17.24 -8.74
N TYR A 192 -1.35 -17.13 -8.03
CA TYR A 192 -0.07 -17.67 -8.49
C TYR A 192 0.39 -18.93 -7.74
N TYR A 193 -0.46 -19.50 -6.87
CA TYR A 193 -0.10 -20.65 -6.04
C TYR A 193 0.35 -21.87 -6.83
N ASN A 194 -0.33 -22.17 -7.95
CA ASN A 194 -0.02 -23.31 -8.81
C ASN A 194 0.93 -22.96 -9.97
N ARG A 195 1.47 -21.74 -10.01
CA ARG A 195 2.40 -21.31 -11.04
C ARG A 195 3.80 -21.86 -10.74
N GLY A 196 4.60 -22.12 -11.79
CA GLY A 196 6.04 -22.37 -11.62
C GLY A 196 6.74 -21.17 -10.99
N ASN A 197 7.87 -21.38 -10.30
CA ASN A 197 8.64 -20.35 -9.57
C ASN A 197 7.96 -19.81 -8.31
N ARG A 198 7.39 -20.72 -7.49
CA ARG A 198 6.87 -20.37 -6.17
C ARG A 198 7.93 -19.85 -5.20
N ASP A 199 9.21 -20.13 -5.48
CA ASP A 199 10.38 -19.71 -4.71
C ASP A 199 10.69 -18.21 -4.79
N GLN A 200 9.89 -17.43 -5.53
CA GLN A 200 10.17 -16.02 -5.84
C GLN A 200 8.91 -15.16 -5.72
N VAL A 201 9.09 -13.92 -5.25
CA VAL A 201 8.05 -12.90 -5.12
C VAL A 201 8.49 -11.54 -5.68
N ASN A 202 7.53 -10.75 -6.16
CA ASN A 202 7.74 -9.40 -6.69
C ASN A 202 7.09 -8.33 -5.81
N VAL A 203 7.79 -7.21 -5.62
CA VAL A 203 7.25 -5.97 -5.07
C VAL A 203 7.41 -4.86 -6.10
N GLN A 204 6.30 -4.28 -6.56
CA GLN A 204 6.30 -3.35 -7.69
C GLN A 204 5.10 -2.39 -7.65
N ASN A 205 5.34 -1.14 -8.03
CA ASN A 205 4.31 -0.14 -8.32
C ASN A 205 4.79 0.84 -9.39
N GLN A 206 3.88 1.42 -10.16
CA GLN A 206 4.20 2.51 -11.10
C GLN A 206 3.03 3.47 -11.24
N ALA A 207 3.27 4.65 -11.82
CA ALA A 207 2.22 5.64 -12.09
C ALA A 207 1.62 5.52 -13.49
N ASN A 208 2.28 4.83 -14.42
CA ASN A 208 1.77 4.69 -15.79
C ASN A 208 0.69 3.61 -15.85
N LEU A 209 -0.57 4.03 -15.73
CA LEU A 209 -1.74 3.12 -15.78
C LEU A 209 -1.88 2.38 -17.11
N GLY A 210 -1.30 2.91 -18.19
CA GLY A 210 -1.37 2.27 -19.50
C GLY A 210 -0.23 1.30 -19.80
N ASP A 211 0.80 1.22 -18.94
CA ASP A 211 1.97 0.35 -19.16
C ASP A 211 1.80 -1.02 -18.48
N TRP A 212 0.77 -1.77 -18.89
CA TRP A 212 0.44 -3.09 -18.36
C TRP A 212 0.17 -3.03 -16.82
N PRO A 213 -0.46 -4.03 -16.21
CA PRO A 213 -0.64 -4.02 -14.76
C PRO A 213 0.64 -4.42 -14.02
N CYS A 214 1.73 -3.66 -14.16
CA CYS A 214 2.97 -3.85 -13.38
C CYS A 214 2.81 -3.38 -11.92
N PHE A 215 1.83 -3.96 -11.21
CA PHE A 215 1.58 -3.77 -9.79
C PHE A 215 1.74 -5.11 -9.11
N SER A 216 2.59 -5.22 -8.10
CA SER A 216 2.77 -6.47 -7.36
C SER A 216 2.97 -6.20 -5.89
N LYS A 217 2.17 -6.88 -5.08
CA LYS A 217 2.22 -6.83 -3.63
C LYS A 217 2.51 -8.23 -3.10
N THR A 218 3.39 -8.32 -2.11
CA THR A 218 3.71 -9.59 -1.45
C THR A 218 3.10 -9.62 -0.06
N TYR A 219 2.37 -10.68 0.28
CA TYR A 219 1.90 -10.97 1.63
C TYR A 219 2.79 -12.03 2.26
N ILE A 220 3.08 -11.92 3.55
CA ILE A 220 3.86 -12.92 4.30
C ILE A 220 3.33 -13.03 5.74
N SER A 221 3.26 -14.26 6.25
CA SER A 221 2.76 -14.55 7.60
C SER A 221 3.74 -15.41 8.39
N PHE A 222 4.20 -14.92 9.53
CA PHE A 222 5.08 -15.65 10.45
C PHE A 222 4.32 -16.13 11.69
N PRO A 223 4.40 -17.43 12.05
CA PRO A 223 3.91 -17.91 13.33
C PRO A 223 4.84 -17.42 14.44
N LEU A 224 4.29 -16.88 15.52
CA LEU A 224 5.06 -16.33 16.64
C LEU A 224 5.18 -17.29 17.85
N SER A 225 4.66 -18.52 17.73
CA SER A 225 4.64 -19.51 18.82
C SER A 225 6.02 -20.03 19.25
N GLN A 226 7.06 -19.78 18.44
CA GLN A 226 8.45 -20.11 18.80
C GLN A 226 9.08 -19.08 19.76
N ILE A 227 8.46 -17.91 19.96
CA ILE A 227 8.88 -16.95 20.97
C ILE A 227 8.36 -17.47 22.33
N PRO A 228 9.21 -17.60 23.37
CA PRO A 228 8.76 -18.06 24.68
C PRO A 228 7.60 -17.21 25.20
N ALA A 229 6.63 -17.84 25.87
CA ALA A 229 5.47 -17.14 26.44
C ALA A 229 5.89 -16.11 27.51
N ASN A 230 5.04 -15.10 27.74
CA ASN A 230 5.20 -14.08 28.77
C ASN A 230 6.48 -13.25 28.62
N LYS A 231 6.90 -12.97 27.39
CA LYS A 231 8.03 -12.09 27.08
C LYS A 231 7.57 -10.75 26.53
N GLN A 232 8.42 -9.74 26.68
CA GLN A 232 8.29 -8.47 25.99
C GLN A 232 9.17 -8.48 24.74
N ILE A 233 8.62 -8.08 23.61
CA ILE A 233 9.40 -7.90 22.39
C ILE A 233 10.26 -6.66 22.53
N ILE A 234 11.55 -6.75 22.23
CA ILE A 234 12.48 -5.62 22.30
C ILE A 234 12.74 -5.08 20.91
N SER A 235 13.08 -5.96 19.97
CA SER A 235 13.25 -5.64 18.57
C SER A 235 12.85 -6.82 17.69
N ALA A 236 12.45 -6.53 16.46
CA ALA A 236 12.27 -7.54 15.44
C ALA A 236 12.66 -7.02 14.06
N GLU A 237 13.39 -7.84 13.30
CA GLU A 237 13.85 -7.51 11.95
C GLU A 237 13.35 -8.56 10.96
N LEU A 238 12.68 -8.09 9.90
CA LEU A 238 12.34 -8.88 8.73
C LEU A 238 13.48 -8.77 7.71
N THR A 239 13.99 -9.91 7.26
CA THR A 239 14.96 -10.00 6.14
C THR A 239 14.33 -10.68 4.94
N LEU A 240 14.40 -10.04 3.77
CA LEU A 240 14.13 -10.64 2.46
C LEU A 240 15.38 -10.61 1.60
N ASN A 241 15.65 -11.67 0.85
CA ASN A 241 16.82 -11.75 -0.02
C ASN A 241 16.49 -11.31 -1.45
N HIS A 242 17.02 -10.17 -1.85
CA HIS A 242 16.84 -9.52 -3.15
C HIS A 242 17.79 -10.12 -4.20
N PHE A 243 17.25 -10.62 -5.32
CA PHE A 243 18.06 -11.30 -6.33
C PHE A 243 17.98 -10.68 -7.74
N GLY A 244 17.01 -9.80 -7.99
CA GLY A 244 16.80 -9.24 -9.33
C GLY A 244 15.83 -8.07 -9.36
N ASN A 245 15.62 -7.51 -10.55
CA ASN A 245 14.77 -6.34 -10.77
C ASN A 245 14.12 -6.43 -12.14
N SER A 246 13.01 -5.72 -12.32
CA SER A 246 12.48 -5.45 -13.65
C SER A 246 13.45 -4.57 -14.43
N ASN A 247 13.86 -5.02 -15.62
CA ASN A 247 14.77 -4.29 -16.53
C ASN A 247 15.95 -3.57 -15.82
N PRO A 248 16.98 -4.30 -15.36
CA PRO A 248 18.07 -3.74 -14.56
C PRO A 248 18.79 -2.51 -15.13
N ALA A 249 18.79 -2.34 -16.46
CA ALA A 249 19.43 -1.20 -17.12
C ALA A 249 18.66 0.13 -16.94
N GLN A 250 17.37 0.06 -16.59
CA GLN A 250 16.48 1.22 -16.42
C GLN A 250 15.85 1.27 -15.02
N ALA A 251 16.05 0.24 -14.20
CA ALA A 251 15.56 0.19 -12.85
C ALA A 251 16.14 1.33 -11.99
N MET A 252 15.29 1.90 -11.13
CA MET A 252 15.69 2.88 -10.13
C MET A 252 15.52 2.34 -8.72
N ASP A 253 16.00 3.10 -7.74
CA ASP A 253 15.74 2.84 -6.33
C ASP A 253 14.24 2.77 -6.05
N SER A 254 13.84 1.78 -5.27
CA SER A 254 12.45 1.59 -4.87
C SER A 254 12.25 1.84 -3.39
N LEU A 255 11.18 2.55 -3.04
CA LEU A 255 10.79 2.74 -1.65
C LEU A 255 9.77 1.65 -1.25
N ILE A 256 10.25 0.63 -0.53
CA ILE A 256 9.42 -0.54 -0.16
C ILE A 256 8.96 -0.44 1.28
N HIS A 257 7.65 -0.46 1.45
CA HIS A 257 6.93 -0.39 2.72
C HIS A 257 6.62 -1.79 3.24
N VAL A 258 6.60 -1.93 4.56
CA VAL A 258 6.05 -3.10 5.26
C VAL A 258 4.84 -2.64 6.07
N LEU A 259 3.68 -3.19 5.74
CA LEU A 259 2.39 -2.84 6.34
C LEU A 259 1.81 -4.04 7.10
N THR A 260 1.15 -3.80 8.23
CA THR A 260 0.40 -4.86 8.92
C THR A 260 -0.88 -5.22 8.18
N VAL A 261 -1.33 -6.45 8.36
CA VAL A 261 -2.57 -6.99 7.80
C VAL A 261 -3.38 -7.64 8.92
N GLY A 262 -4.65 -7.24 9.08
CA GLY A 262 -5.50 -7.73 10.17
C GLY A 262 -6.07 -9.12 9.90
N GLU A 263 -6.55 -9.34 8.68
CA GLU A 263 -7.30 -10.54 8.32
C GLU A 263 -6.38 -11.69 7.89
N SER A 264 -6.85 -12.92 8.09
CA SER A 264 -6.18 -14.11 7.56
C SER A 264 -6.39 -14.22 6.05
N TRP A 265 -5.45 -14.88 5.39
CA TRP A 265 -5.51 -15.20 3.97
C TRP A 265 -4.88 -16.58 3.73
N THR A 266 -5.11 -17.16 2.56
CA THR A 266 -4.50 -18.44 2.14
C THR A 266 -3.84 -18.28 0.78
N GLU A 267 -2.69 -18.93 0.59
CA GLU A 267 -1.94 -18.83 -0.67
C GLU A 267 -2.78 -19.30 -1.87
N GLN A 268 -3.65 -20.30 -1.67
CA GLN A 268 -4.42 -20.95 -2.72
C GLN A 268 -5.56 -20.09 -3.30
N THR A 269 -6.01 -19.07 -2.57
CA THR A 269 -7.18 -18.27 -2.99
C THR A 269 -6.93 -16.78 -3.01
N ILE A 270 -5.81 -16.29 -2.47
CA ILE A 270 -5.52 -14.86 -2.44
C ILE A 270 -5.29 -14.32 -3.86
N THR A 271 -5.91 -13.19 -4.17
CA THR A 271 -5.81 -12.44 -5.43
C THR A 271 -5.65 -10.96 -5.11
N TRP A 272 -5.42 -10.11 -6.12
CA TRP A 272 -5.38 -8.67 -5.88
C TRP A 272 -6.71 -8.15 -5.33
N ASN A 273 -7.83 -8.65 -5.87
CA ASN A 273 -9.18 -8.20 -5.55
C ASN A 273 -9.72 -8.69 -4.21
N ASN A 274 -9.22 -9.80 -3.67
CA ASN A 274 -9.68 -10.35 -2.38
C ASN A 274 -8.62 -10.31 -1.27
N ALA A 275 -7.42 -9.81 -1.56
CA ALA A 275 -6.37 -9.75 -0.55
C ALA A 275 -6.78 -8.80 0.59
N PRO A 276 -6.52 -9.17 1.85
CA PRO A 276 -6.76 -8.30 2.98
C PRO A 276 -6.15 -6.91 2.83
N LEU A 277 -6.87 -5.90 3.30
CA LEU A 277 -6.38 -4.53 3.33
C LEU A 277 -5.18 -4.38 4.26
N ALA A 278 -4.24 -3.54 3.84
CA ALA A 278 -3.17 -3.08 4.72
C ALA A 278 -3.74 -2.13 5.78
N LEU A 279 -3.35 -2.32 7.03
CA LEU A 279 -3.83 -1.53 8.16
C LEU A 279 -2.92 -0.34 8.47
N GLU A 280 -1.63 -0.60 8.65
CA GLU A 280 -0.70 0.45 9.11
C GLU A 280 0.71 0.18 8.58
N ASN A 281 1.34 1.23 8.02
CA ASN A 281 2.72 1.20 7.57
C ASN A 281 3.69 1.21 8.77
N GLN A 282 4.49 0.17 8.93
CA GLN A 282 5.37 -0.03 10.09
C GLN A 282 6.79 0.45 9.82
N SER A 283 7.30 0.18 8.63
CA SER A 283 8.64 0.57 8.23
C SER A 283 8.78 0.68 6.73
N VAL A 284 9.87 1.31 6.32
CA VAL A 284 10.18 1.55 4.92
C VAL A 284 11.68 1.43 4.70
N THR A 285 12.07 0.81 3.59
CA THR A 285 13.47 0.68 3.19
C THR A 285 13.61 1.04 1.73
N ARG A 286 14.63 1.86 1.42
CA ARG A 286 15.04 2.14 0.04
C ARG A 286 15.89 0.99 -0.48
N VAL A 287 15.43 0.36 -1.56
CA VAL A 287 16.09 -0.80 -2.18
C VAL A 287 16.65 -0.38 -3.53
N ALA A 288 17.97 -0.27 -3.60
CA ALA A 288 18.68 0.00 -4.84
C ALA A 288 18.60 -1.18 -5.82
N PRO A 289 18.57 -0.93 -7.14
CA PRO A 289 18.57 -2.00 -8.13
C PRO A 289 19.89 -2.79 -8.09
N LEU A 290 19.80 -4.04 -8.52
CA LEU A 290 20.94 -4.93 -8.76
C LEU A 290 21.24 -4.92 -10.27
N PRO A 291 22.43 -4.49 -10.70
CA PRO A 291 22.76 -4.38 -12.13
C PRO A 291 22.88 -5.76 -12.81
N SER A 292 23.15 -6.80 -12.04
CA SER A 292 23.22 -8.20 -12.47
C SER A 292 22.79 -9.12 -11.33
N PHE A 293 22.55 -10.40 -11.62
CA PHE A 293 22.30 -11.40 -10.59
C PHE A 293 23.49 -11.44 -9.60
N PRO A 294 23.26 -11.25 -8.29
CA PRO A 294 24.32 -11.15 -7.29
C PRO A 294 24.88 -12.52 -6.85
N GLY A 295 24.35 -13.62 -7.37
CA GLY A 295 24.61 -14.96 -6.85
C GLY A 295 23.63 -15.36 -5.75
N TRP A 296 23.52 -16.67 -5.49
CA TRP A 296 22.73 -17.21 -4.38
C TRP A 296 23.41 -16.91 -3.03
N PRO A 297 22.66 -16.49 -1.97
CA PRO A 297 21.21 -16.41 -1.85
C PRO A 297 20.60 -15.04 -2.18
N GLY A 298 21.30 -14.15 -2.88
CA GLY A 298 20.86 -12.76 -3.08
C GLY A 298 21.48 -11.78 -2.07
N VAL A 299 21.05 -10.53 -2.13
CA VAL A 299 21.44 -9.46 -1.21
C VAL A 299 20.35 -9.30 -0.13
N PRO A 300 20.66 -9.44 1.16
CA PRO A 300 19.67 -9.28 2.21
C PRO A 300 19.21 -7.82 2.32
N ARG A 301 17.90 -7.62 2.47
CA ARG A 301 17.24 -6.34 2.74
C ARG A 301 16.47 -6.46 4.03
N HIS A 302 16.50 -5.40 4.84
CA HIS A 302 16.03 -5.42 6.22
C HIS A 302 14.92 -4.38 6.44
N TRP A 303 13.97 -4.73 7.30
CA TRP A 303 12.90 -3.86 7.78
C TRP A 303 12.71 -4.05 9.28
N ASP A 304 12.64 -2.95 10.02
CA ASP A 304 12.24 -2.98 11.42
C ASP A 304 10.73 -3.27 11.50
N VAL A 305 10.37 -4.38 12.14
CA VAL A 305 8.98 -4.79 12.36
C VAL A 305 8.70 -5.00 13.84
N SER A 306 9.50 -4.39 14.72
CA SER A 306 9.44 -4.55 16.18
C SER A 306 8.04 -4.29 16.73
N ARG A 307 7.42 -3.18 16.29
CA ARG A 307 6.06 -2.81 16.71
C ARG A 307 5.01 -3.84 16.30
N ALA A 308 5.05 -4.25 15.03
CA ALA A 308 4.11 -5.23 14.48
C ALA A 308 4.21 -6.58 15.17
N VAL A 309 5.44 -7.04 15.45
CA VAL A 309 5.68 -8.28 16.19
C VAL A 309 5.18 -8.16 17.62
N ALA A 310 5.43 -7.04 18.29
CA ALA A 310 4.94 -6.80 19.65
C ALA A 310 3.41 -6.86 19.73
N GLN A 311 2.71 -6.21 18.79
CA GLN A 311 1.24 -6.21 18.72
C GLN A 311 0.67 -7.59 18.42
N ALA A 312 1.22 -8.28 17.42
CA ALA A 312 0.78 -9.62 17.05
C ALA A 312 1.04 -10.63 18.18
N TYR A 313 2.21 -10.58 18.81
CA TYR A 313 2.56 -11.46 19.93
C TYR A 313 1.67 -11.21 21.14
N ALA A 314 1.41 -9.94 21.50
CA ALA A 314 0.55 -9.59 22.64
C ALA A 314 -0.92 -10.06 22.45
N THR A 315 -1.38 -10.19 21.20
CA THR A 315 -2.73 -10.65 20.86
C THR A 315 -2.79 -12.15 20.52
N GLY A 316 -1.66 -12.87 20.62
CA GLY A 316 -1.57 -14.28 20.27
C GLY A 316 -1.81 -14.58 18.79
N GLN A 317 -1.65 -13.58 17.92
CA GLN A 317 -1.84 -13.72 16.48
C GLN A 317 -0.50 -13.95 15.75
N PRO A 318 -0.52 -14.61 14.58
CA PRO A 318 0.60 -14.56 13.65
C PRO A 318 0.93 -13.13 13.24
N LEU A 319 2.20 -12.85 12.97
CA LEU A 319 2.60 -11.61 12.30
C LEU A 319 2.22 -11.71 10.83
N ARG A 320 1.23 -10.92 10.38
CA ARG A 320 0.82 -10.84 8.98
C ARG A 320 1.21 -9.50 8.39
N LEU A 321 1.94 -9.53 7.29
CA LEU A 321 2.49 -8.36 6.63
C LEU A 321 2.14 -8.33 5.15
N ALA A 322 2.06 -7.13 4.60
CA ALA A 322 2.09 -6.85 3.17
C ALA A 322 3.29 -5.97 2.85
N LEU A 323 3.96 -6.24 1.73
CA LEU A 323 5.03 -5.43 1.18
C LEU A 323 4.57 -4.81 -0.14
N TYR A 324 4.70 -3.50 -0.23
CA TYR A 324 4.32 -2.74 -1.43
C TYR A 324 5.25 -1.54 -1.63
N SER A 325 5.37 -1.09 -2.87
CA SER A 325 6.16 0.08 -3.22
C SER A 325 5.27 1.29 -3.49
N THR A 326 5.76 2.50 -3.20
CA THR A 326 5.11 3.78 -3.58
C THR A 326 5.75 4.43 -4.81
N ASP A 327 6.52 3.67 -5.59
CA ASP A 327 7.23 4.19 -6.75
C ASP A 327 6.29 4.61 -7.89
N PHE A 328 6.72 5.62 -8.64
CA PHE A 328 6.00 6.14 -9.81
C PHE A 328 6.60 5.64 -11.13
N ALA A 329 7.87 5.25 -11.12
CA ALA A 329 8.58 4.91 -12.33
C ALA A 329 8.26 3.51 -12.86
N MET A 330 8.33 3.37 -14.19
CA MET A 330 8.43 2.06 -14.83
C MET A 330 9.67 1.31 -14.32
N HIS A 331 9.65 -0.02 -14.44
CA HIS A 331 10.76 -0.90 -14.04
C HIS A 331 11.17 -0.82 -12.56
N SER A 332 10.22 -0.47 -11.69
CA SER A 332 10.42 -0.43 -10.24
C SER A 332 10.52 -1.82 -9.59
N GLY A 333 10.11 -2.90 -10.26
CA GLY A 333 9.99 -4.23 -9.65
C GLY A 333 11.29 -4.71 -9.00
N LYS A 334 11.18 -5.16 -7.74
CA LYS A 334 12.25 -5.76 -6.95
C LYS A 334 11.88 -7.21 -6.63
N TYR A 335 12.78 -8.13 -6.95
CA TYR A 335 12.51 -9.56 -6.89
C TYR A 335 13.19 -10.20 -5.68
N PHE A 336 12.42 -10.87 -4.83
CA PHE A 336 12.89 -11.48 -3.60
C PHE A 336 12.59 -12.98 -3.58
N TYR A 337 13.39 -13.73 -2.83
CA TYR A 337 13.08 -15.14 -2.58
C TYR A 337 11.93 -15.29 -1.57
N SER A 338 11.09 -16.28 -1.81
CA SER A 338 9.92 -16.63 -1.01
C SER A 338 10.24 -17.72 0.04
N SER A 339 9.25 -18.09 0.83
CA SER A 339 9.28 -19.19 1.81
C SER A 339 9.52 -20.55 1.17
N ASP A 340 9.15 -20.72 -0.10
CA ASP A 340 9.33 -21.94 -0.90
C ASP A 340 10.77 -22.07 -1.46
N ALA A 341 11.61 -21.04 -1.34
CA ALA A 341 13.01 -21.09 -1.77
C ALA A 341 13.85 -22.08 -0.93
N ASP A 342 15.08 -22.33 -1.37
CA ASP A 342 16.06 -23.06 -0.55
C ASP A 342 16.39 -22.30 0.74
N SER A 343 16.80 -23.05 1.77
CA SER A 343 16.86 -22.57 3.16
C SER A 343 17.67 -21.30 3.38
N ALA A 344 18.70 -21.01 2.59
CA ALA A 344 19.47 -19.77 2.70
C ALA A 344 18.66 -18.53 2.24
N GLY A 345 17.87 -18.65 1.17
CA GLY A 345 17.14 -17.55 0.54
C GLY A 345 15.82 -17.18 1.22
N ARG A 346 15.21 -18.07 2.00
CA ARG A 346 13.86 -17.82 2.56
C ARG A 346 13.81 -16.55 3.43
N PRO A 347 12.65 -15.86 3.46
CA PRO A 347 12.35 -14.80 4.42
C PRO A 347 12.68 -15.22 5.85
N THR A 348 13.30 -14.32 6.60
CA THR A 348 13.72 -14.59 7.99
C THR A 348 13.22 -13.48 8.90
N LEU A 349 12.59 -13.86 10.01
CA LEU A 349 12.22 -12.95 11.09
C LEU A 349 13.11 -13.24 12.30
N VAL A 350 13.86 -12.24 12.75
CA VAL A 350 14.68 -12.33 13.98
C VAL A 350 14.05 -11.46 15.04
N VAL A 351 13.73 -12.04 16.20
CA VAL A 351 13.04 -11.35 17.29
C VAL A 351 13.87 -11.43 18.56
N THR A 352 14.24 -10.28 19.11
CA THR A 352 14.87 -10.17 20.44
C THR A 352 13.79 -9.91 21.47
N TRP A 353 13.81 -10.65 22.57
CA TRP A 353 12.82 -10.58 23.63
C TRP A 353 13.46 -10.53 25.02
N GLY A 354 12.69 -10.04 25.99
CA GLY A 354 13.13 -9.81 27.36
C GLY A 354 11.98 -9.85 28.36
N GLN A 355 12.25 -9.36 29.57
CA GLN A 355 11.26 -9.20 30.64
C GLN A 355 11.60 -8.00 31.52
#